data_AF-A0A662T721-F1
#
_entry.id   AF-A0A662T721-F1
#
_cell.length_a   1.000
_cell.length_b   1.000
_cell.length_c   1.000
_cell.angle_alpha   90.00
_cell.angle_beta   90.00
_cell.angle_gamma   90.00
#
_symmetry.space_group_name_H-M   'P 1'
#
loop_
_entity.id
_entity.type
_entity.pdbx_description
1 polymer ?
#
loop_
_entity_poly.entity_id
_entity_poly.type
_entity_poly.pdbx_seq_one_letter_code
_entity_poly.pdbx_strand_id
1 'polypeptide(L)'
;MRKPERIRNICIAAHIDHGKCISPSARVCLWDGRFVEAEKLFNSYKSLGKIVKSSEDETVVDVSNLNIYVNSFSRDEGRIVRGKITHLWKLRKTEPLVEVEVENGRKIKTTPEHKYFVLDRKGNIAEKKAEELKEGDVLVLANYLDYAPLSLKEMKKEILDRLSRDYNFCVKLREDFAKGLWESIKRRRVVEVWKKIGSKIGYRGVIDSWKKGIFRLSDYLKLCSIFNLSDYEQIYDNIEYIWYRNLGKKGKSTKSSKKIFLPKTKEEFKEFFWLVGLLFGDGSKANLFSSDPEIHKKVKDVVEKVLKTNFILRKFRDRVPRMKMGGKTFLFILHRLFDYPLKSKARNLRINSFVQRLEREFLASFLRGCFDADGGVEK
;
A
#
# COMPACT_ATOMS: atom_id res chain seq x y z
N MET A 1 -9.04 -19.28 -7.78
CA MET A 1 -8.09 -18.90 -8.85
C MET A 1 -8.09 -20.02 -9.88
N ARG A 2 -8.14 -19.74 -11.19
CA ARG A 2 -8.38 -20.80 -12.19
C ARG A 2 -7.15 -21.64 -12.56
N LYS A 3 -5.91 -21.18 -12.30
CA LYS A 3 -4.65 -21.90 -12.57
C LYS A 3 -3.49 -21.37 -11.68
N PRO A 4 -3.21 -21.96 -10.52
CA PRO A 4 -2.15 -21.54 -9.57
C PRO A 4 -0.72 -21.52 -10.15
N GLU A 5 -0.44 -22.35 -11.15
CA GLU A 5 0.86 -22.58 -11.79
C GLU A 5 1.39 -21.39 -12.65
N ARG A 6 0.71 -20.24 -12.60
CA ARG A 6 0.82 -19.16 -13.60
C ARG A 6 1.31 -17.80 -13.06
N ILE A 7 1.91 -17.74 -11.85
CA ILE A 7 2.30 -16.47 -11.20
C ILE A 7 3.78 -16.12 -11.42
N ARG A 8 4.08 -15.09 -12.23
CA ARG A 8 5.35 -14.34 -12.39
C ARG A 8 5.01 -12.91 -12.90
N ASN A 9 5.95 -12.07 -13.37
CA ASN A 9 5.69 -10.71 -13.87
C ASN A 9 5.78 -10.60 -15.42
N ILE A 10 5.00 -9.71 -16.06
CA ILE A 10 5.30 -9.20 -17.42
C ILE A 10 5.83 -7.78 -17.25
N CYS A 11 6.96 -7.50 -17.89
CA CYS A 11 7.41 -6.15 -18.17
C CYS A 11 7.19 -5.91 -19.66
N ILE A 12 6.67 -4.74 -20.00
CA ILE A 12 6.45 -4.33 -21.39
C ILE A 12 7.64 -3.45 -21.75
N ALA A 13 8.41 -3.86 -22.73
CA ALA A 13 9.35 -2.96 -23.38
C ALA A 13 8.61 -2.27 -24.52
N ALA A 14 8.40 -0.96 -24.42
CA ALA A 14 7.90 -0.16 -25.52
C ALA A 14 9.02 0.78 -25.98
N HIS A 15 9.42 0.65 -27.24
CA HIS A 15 10.27 1.63 -27.89
C HIS A 15 9.41 2.87 -28.23
N ILE A 16 9.96 4.07 -28.06
CA ILE A 16 9.26 5.33 -28.37
C ILE A 16 9.17 5.43 -29.89
N ASP A 17 8.01 5.13 -30.45
CA ASP A 17 7.62 5.45 -31.83
C ASP A 17 6.13 5.79 -31.83
N HIS A 18 5.75 6.74 -32.70
CA HIS A 18 4.36 7.13 -32.92
C HIS A 18 3.49 5.91 -33.29
N GLY A 19 2.28 5.82 -32.71
CA GLY A 19 1.31 4.75 -32.97
C GLY A 19 1.28 3.62 -31.94
N LYS A 20 2.44 3.21 -31.40
CA LYS A 20 2.55 2.01 -30.55
C LYS A 20 1.91 2.20 -29.18
N CYS A 21 0.77 1.55 -28.93
CA CYS A 21 0.02 1.72 -27.69
C CYS A 21 -0.27 0.39 -26.96
N ILE A 22 -0.51 0.51 -25.66
CA ILE A 22 -1.01 -0.57 -24.79
C ILE A 22 -2.45 -0.25 -24.38
N SER A 23 -3.22 -1.27 -23.99
CA SER A 23 -4.60 -1.05 -23.56
C SER A 23 -4.69 -0.15 -22.30
N PRO A 24 -5.80 0.59 -22.12
CA PRO A 24 -6.06 1.39 -20.92
C PRO A 24 -5.92 0.62 -19.60
N SER A 25 -6.28 -0.67 -19.61
CA SER A 25 -6.25 -1.56 -18.44
C SER A 25 -4.90 -2.27 -18.23
N ALA A 26 -3.94 -2.11 -19.14
CA ALA A 26 -2.60 -2.66 -18.98
C ALA A 26 -1.95 -2.07 -17.73
N ARG A 27 -1.30 -2.92 -16.92
CA ARG A 27 -0.66 -2.50 -15.68
C ARG A 27 0.81 -2.17 -15.93
N VAL A 28 1.20 -0.96 -15.54
CA VAL A 28 2.56 -0.46 -15.57
C VAL A 28 3.14 -0.55 -14.16
N CYS A 29 4.33 -1.15 -14.03
CA CYS A 29 5.08 -1.19 -12.78
C CYS A 29 6.01 0.03 -12.69
N LEU A 30 5.71 0.94 -11.76
CA LEU A 30 6.55 2.09 -11.47
C LEU A 30 7.77 1.68 -10.64
N TRP A 31 8.85 2.45 -10.74
CA TRP A 31 10.08 2.23 -9.98
C TRP A 31 9.90 2.34 -8.47
N ASP A 32 8.79 2.89 -7.97
CA ASP A 32 8.49 2.89 -6.54
C ASP A 32 7.79 1.60 -6.05
N GLY A 33 7.54 0.65 -6.95
CA GLY A 33 6.90 -0.64 -6.67
C GLY A 33 5.39 -0.68 -6.99
N ARG A 34 4.76 0.48 -7.26
CA ARG A 34 3.32 0.52 -7.56
C ARG A 34 3.00 -0.09 -8.92
N PHE A 35 1.88 -0.82 -8.99
CA PHE A 35 1.25 -1.24 -10.24
C PHE A 35 0.05 -0.36 -10.53
N VAL A 36 0.07 0.37 -11.64
CA VAL A 36 -0.97 1.34 -12.02
C VAL A 36 -1.46 1.02 -13.42
N GLU A 37 -2.77 1.09 -13.65
CA GLU A 37 -3.34 0.97 -15.00
C GLU A 37 -2.88 2.15 -15.87
N ALA A 38 -2.57 1.91 -17.14
CA ALA A 38 -2.06 2.90 -18.07
C ALA A 38 -2.96 4.15 -18.15
N GLU A 39 -4.28 3.97 -18.17
CA GLU A 39 -5.23 5.07 -18.16
C GLU A 39 -5.19 5.88 -16.86
N LYS A 40 -5.12 5.21 -15.71
CA LYS A 40 -5.02 5.90 -14.41
C LYS A 40 -3.72 6.67 -14.31
N LEU A 41 -2.62 6.10 -14.83
CA LEU A 41 -1.33 6.76 -14.89
C LEU A 41 -1.43 8.03 -15.74
N PHE A 42 -1.96 7.92 -16.96
CA PHE A 42 -2.16 9.06 -17.86
C PHE A 42 -3.01 10.16 -17.21
N ASN A 43 -4.18 9.82 -16.67
CA ASN A 43 -5.10 10.78 -16.07
C ASN A 43 -4.50 11.46 -14.82
N SER A 44 -3.72 10.73 -14.01
CA SER A 44 -3.11 11.28 -12.79
C SER A 44 -2.03 12.31 -13.10
N TYR A 45 -1.30 12.15 -14.20
CA TYR A 45 -0.21 13.03 -14.57
C TYR A 45 -0.58 14.05 -15.65
N LYS A 46 -1.71 13.90 -16.34
CA LYS A 46 -2.23 14.89 -17.29
C LYS A 46 -2.40 16.27 -16.65
N SER A 47 -2.86 16.33 -15.39
CA SER A 47 -3.05 17.59 -14.66
C SER A 47 -1.77 18.18 -14.08
N LEU A 48 -0.68 17.40 -14.02
CA LEU A 48 0.60 17.79 -13.43
C LEU A 48 1.66 18.11 -14.49
N GLY A 49 1.57 17.49 -15.67
CA GLY A 49 2.47 17.69 -16.79
C GLY A 49 2.06 18.83 -17.71
N LYS A 50 2.90 19.12 -18.70
CA LYS A 50 2.64 20.12 -19.73
C LYS A 50 1.99 19.43 -20.93
N ILE A 51 0.79 19.85 -21.31
CA ILE A 51 0.15 19.37 -22.55
C ILE A 51 0.92 19.95 -23.73
N VAL A 52 1.55 19.09 -24.53
CA VAL A 52 2.33 19.47 -25.71
C VAL A 52 1.47 19.43 -26.97
N LYS A 53 0.54 18.47 -27.03
CA LYS A 53 -0.41 18.31 -28.13
C LYS A 53 -1.74 17.82 -27.58
N SER A 54 -2.83 18.36 -28.10
CA SER A 54 -4.19 17.92 -27.78
C SER A 54 -5.07 18.13 -29.00
N SER A 55 -5.31 17.06 -29.75
CA SER A 55 -6.30 16.97 -30.82
C SER A 55 -7.40 15.96 -30.45
N GLU A 56 -8.39 15.78 -31.32
CA GLU A 56 -9.42 14.76 -31.15
C GLU A 56 -8.85 13.33 -31.12
N ASP A 57 -7.79 13.09 -31.90
CA ASP A 57 -7.20 11.76 -32.06
C ASP A 57 -6.00 11.49 -31.16
N GLU A 58 -5.37 12.53 -30.61
CA GLU A 58 -4.11 12.37 -29.87
C GLU A 58 -3.97 13.42 -28.76
N THR A 59 -3.55 12.96 -27.58
CA THR A 59 -3.09 13.83 -26.49
C THR A 59 -1.70 13.42 -26.05
N VAL A 60 -0.79 14.38 -25.98
CA VAL A 60 0.60 14.20 -25.55
C VAL A 60 0.89 15.12 -24.37
N VAL A 61 1.38 14.53 -23.28
CA VAL A 61 1.74 15.24 -22.05
C VAL A 61 3.22 15.04 -21.78
N ASP A 62 3.99 16.12 -21.71
CA ASP A 62 5.36 16.12 -21.22
C ASP A 62 5.34 16.05 -19.68
N VAL A 63 6.01 15.03 -19.16
CA VAL A 63 6.17 14.73 -17.73
C VAL A 63 7.64 14.56 -17.35
N SER A 64 8.56 15.01 -18.21
CA SER A 64 10.01 14.88 -18.02
C SER A 64 10.51 15.55 -16.74
N ASN A 65 9.82 16.57 -16.24
CA ASN A 65 10.10 17.27 -14.98
C ASN A 65 9.53 16.57 -13.74
N LEU A 66 8.63 15.59 -13.89
CA LEU A 66 7.94 14.92 -12.77
C LEU A 66 8.70 13.71 -12.21
N ASN A 67 9.85 13.37 -12.79
CA ASN A 67 10.75 12.30 -12.31
C ASN A 67 10.01 10.98 -12.07
N ILE A 68 9.22 10.56 -13.05
CA ILE A 68 8.49 9.29 -13.05
C ILE A 68 9.38 8.23 -13.70
N TYR A 69 9.50 7.07 -13.07
CA TYR A 69 10.36 6.00 -13.54
C TYR A 69 9.63 4.65 -13.56
N VAL A 70 10.09 3.77 -14.44
CA VAL A 70 9.60 2.40 -14.62
C VAL A 70 10.78 1.43 -14.71
N ASN A 71 10.48 0.14 -14.61
CA ASN A 71 11.40 -0.91 -15.00
C ASN A 71 11.46 -0.97 -16.54
N SER A 72 12.65 -0.89 -17.12
CA SER A 72 12.89 -0.99 -18.56
C SER A 72 13.98 -2.02 -18.82
N PHE A 73 13.94 -2.69 -19.98
CA PHE A 73 14.99 -3.64 -20.35
C PHE A 73 16.06 -2.93 -21.21
N SER A 74 17.32 -2.97 -20.77
CA SER A 74 18.47 -2.52 -21.56
C SER A 74 19.01 -3.71 -22.34
N ARG A 75 19.01 -3.59 -23.68
CA ARG A 75 19.58 -4.63 -24.54
C ARG A 75 21.09 -4.76 -24.38
N ASP A 76 21.77 -3.62 -24.27
CA ASP A 76 23.23 -3.55 -24.17
C ASP A 76 23.71 -4.18 -22.85
N GLU A 77 22.97 -3.96 -21.77
CA GLU A 77 23.32 -4.50 -20.44
C GLU A 77 22.66 -5.86 -20.15
N GLY A 78 21.74 -6.32 -21.01
CA GLY A 78 21.00 -7.58 -20.83
C GLY A 78 20.18 -7.64 -19.53
N ARG A 79 19.86 -6.50 -18.91
CA ARG A 79 19.23 -6.42 -17.58
C ARG A 79 18.17 -5.33 -17.50
N ILE A 80 17.39 -5.39 -16.42
CA ILE A 80 16.43 -4.35 -16.08
C ILE A 80 17.17 -3.13 -15.54
N VAL A 81 16.82 -1.96 -16.08
CA VAL A 81 17.33 -0.64 -15.72
C VAL A 81 16.17 0.30 -15.39
N ARG A 82 16.48 1.42 -14.73
CA ARG A 82 15.52 2.44 -14.37
C ARG A 82 15.25 3.36 -15.58
N GLY A 83 14.11 3.18 -16.24
CA GLY A 83 13.69 4.02 -17.37
C GLY A 83 12.91 5.25 -16.92
N LYS A 84 13.27 6.44 -17.40
CA LYS A 84 12.53 7.69 -17.13
C LYS A 84 11.39 7.87 -18.14
N ILE A 85 10.17 8.09 -17.65
CA ILE A 85 9.07 8.49 -18.51
C ILE A 85 9.22 9.99 -18.81
N THR A 86 9.36 10.32 -20.09
CA THR A 86 9.43 11.72 -20.56
C THR A 86 8.08 12.21 -21.05
N HIS A 87 7.32 11.35 -21.72
CA HIS A 87 6.02 11.70 -22.31
C HIS A 87 4.97 10.63 -22.04
N LEU A 88 3.73 11.07 -21.91
CA LEU A 88 2.55 10.22 -21.85
C LEU A 88 1.69 10.49 -23.08
N TRP A 89 1.41 9.43 -23.84
CA TRP A 89 0.64 9.47 -25.08
C TRP A 89 -0.72 8.81 -24.86
N LYS A 90 -1.77 9.43 -25.40
CA LYS A 90 -3.11 8.84 -25.49
C LYS A 90 -3.63 9.03 -26.90
N LEU A 91 -3.84 7.93 -27.60
CA LEU A 91 -4.38 7.91 -28.95
C LEU A 91 -5.84 7.44 -28.94
N ARG A 92 -6.66 8.01 -29.82
CA ARG A 92 -8.00 7.49 -30.12
C ARG A 92 -7.84 6.21 -30.93
N LYS A 93 -8.55 5.17 -30.51
CA LYS A 93 -8.48 3.85 -31.13
C LYS A 93 -9.16 3.87 -32.50
N THR A 94 -8.42 3.49 -33.54
CA THR A 94 -8.93 3.26 -34.89
C THR A 94 -9.03 1.77 -35.23
N GLU A 95 -8.10 0.94 -34.75
CA GLU A 95 -8.01 -0.49 -35.05
C GLU A 95 -8.16 -1.41 -33.83
N PRO A 96 -8.58 -2.69 -33.99
CA PRO A 96 -8.57 -3.69 -32.93
C PRO A 96 -7.17 -3.92 -32.32
N LEU A 97 -7.11 -4.22 -31.02
CA LEU A 97 -5.85 -4.57 -30.35
C LEU A 97 -5.58 -6.06 -30.48
N VAL A 98 -4.31 -6.44 -30.60
CA VAL A 98 -3.83 -7.83 -30.53
C VAL A 98 -3.68 -8.22 -29.06
N GLU A 99 -4.30 -9.33 -28.65
CA GLU A 99 -4.09 -9.92 -27.31
C GLU A 99 -2.98 -10.97 -27.39
N VAL A 100 -1.88 -10.71 -26.67
CA VAL A 100 -0.76 -11.65 -26.53
C VAL A 100 -0.89 -12.35 -25.19
N GLU A 101 -1.05 -13.68 -25.20
CA GLU A 101 -1.04 -14.53 -24.02
C GLU A 101 0.24 -15.37 -24.01
N VAL A 102 0.96 -15.35 -22.89
CA VAL A 102 2.13 -16.20 -22.67
C VAL A 102 1.77 -17.45 -21.88
N GLU A 103 2.60 -18.49 -21.94
CA GLU A 103 2.37 -19.80 -21.30
C GLU A 103 1.95 -19.69 -19.82
N ASN A 104 2.58 -18.76 -19.08
CA ASN A 104 2.24 -18.47 -17.70
C ASN A 104 0.93 -17.67 -17.52
N GLY A 105 0.02 -17.67 -18.50
CA GLY A 105 -1.35 -17.14 -18.45
C GLY A 105 -1.47 -15.62 -18.32
N ARG A 106 -0.38 -14.87 -18.38
CA ARG A 106 -0.48 -13.42 -18.46
C ARG A 106 -0.88 -13.00 -19.86
N LYS A 107 -1.62 -11.90 -19.90
CA LYS A 107 -2.15 -11.34 -21.14
C LYS A 107 -1.86 -9.85 -21.19
N ILE A 108 -1.63 -9.37 -22.40
CA ILE A 108 -1.55 -7.95 -22.69
C ILE A 108 -2.23 -7.67 -24.03
N LYS A 109 -2.87 -6.50 -24.13
CA LYS A 109 -3.45 -6.01 -25.38
C LYS A 109 -2.66 -4.80 -25.86
N THR A 110 -2.17 -4.87 -27.10
CA THR A 110 -1.39 -3.80 -27.74
C THR A 110 -1.86 -3.55 -29.16
N THR A 111 -1.43 -2.45 -29.76
CA THR A 111 -1.65 -2.20 -31.19
C THR A 111 -0.89 -3.23 -32.04
N PRO A 112 -1.36 -3.53 -33.27
CA PRO A 112 -0.72 -4.51 -34.16
C PRO A 112 0.78 -4.30 -34.37
N GLU A 113 1.20 -3.04 -34.50
CA GLU A 113 2.58 -2.61 -34.75
C GLU A 113 3.44 -2.49 -33.49
N HIS A 114 2.87 -2.73 -32.30
CA HIS A 114 3.62 -2.73 -31.05
C HIS A 114 4.66 -3.85 -31.05
N LYS A 115 5.92 -3.53 -30.77
CA LYS A 115 7.02 -4.47 -30.86
C LYS A 115 7.27 -5.17 -29.51
N TYR A 116 7.58 -6.45 -29.57
CA TYR A 116 8.01 -7.27 -28.46
C TYR A 116 9.42 -7.78 -28.72
N PHE A 117 10.19 -7.97 -27.64
CA PHE A 117 11.46 -8.68 -27.72
C PHE A 117 11.22 -10.19 -27.74
N VAL A 118 11.76 -10.85 -28.74
CA VAL A 118 11.72 -12.31 -28.92
C VAL A 118 13.15 -12.86 -28.91
N LEU A 119 13.33 -14.07 -28.37
CA LEU A 119 14.55 -14.83 -28.57
C LEU A 119 14.46 -15.61 -29.87
N ASP A 120 15.43 -15.39 -30.77
CA ASP A 120 15.54 -16.18 -32.00
C ASP A 120 16.13 -17.58 -31.73
N ARG A 121 16.15 -18.43 -32.75
CA ARG A 121 16.69 -19.81 -32.65
C ARG A 121 18.19 -19.86 -32.33
N LYS A 122 18.92 -18.77 -32.50
CA LYS A 122 20.35 -18.64 -32.19
C LYS A 122 20.57 -18.04 -30.78
N GLY A 123 19.51 -17.70 -30.06
CA GLY A 123 19.56 -17.08 -28.73
C GLY A 123 19.73 -15.56 -28.73
N ASN A 124 19.61 -14.89 -29.88
CA ASN A 124 19.71 -13.43 -29.96
C ASN A 124 18.36 -12.76 -29.68
N ILE A 125 18.41 -11.54 -29.16
CA ILE A 125 17.21 -10.71 -28.93
C ILE A 125 16.84 -9.97 -30.22
N ALA A 126 15.72 -10.35 -30.82
CA ALA A 126 15.12 -9.67 -31.97
C ALA A 126 13.83 -8.94 -31.56
N GLU A 127 13.32 -8.07 -32.44
CA GLU A 127 11.98 -7.48 -32.30
C GLU A 127 11.00 -8.13 -33.24
N LYS A 128 9.76 -8.30 -32.78
CA LYS A 128 8.64 -8.75 -33.60
C LYS A 128 7.41 -7.93 -33.28
N LYS A 129 6.64 -7.53 -34.28
CA LYS A 129 5.37 -6.82 -34.03
C LYS A 129 4.34 -7.76 -33.40
N ALA A 130 3.34 -7.20 -32.72
CA ALA A 130 2.27 -7.95 -32.10
C ALA A 130 1.53 -8.84 -33.12
N GLU A 131 1.23 -8.29 -34.29
CA GLU A 131 0.56 -9.00 -35.40
C GLU A 131 1.38 -10.14 -36.02
N GLU A 132 2.71 -10.09 -35.86
CA GLU A 132 3.63 -11.07 -36.42
C GLU A 132 3.90 -12.25 -35.46
N LEU A 133 3.60 -12.08 -34.17
CA LEU A 133 3.80 -13.11 -33.13
C LEU A 133 3.04 -14.39 -33.47
N LYS A 134 3.67 -15.54 -33.19
CA LYS A 134 3.11 -16.88 -33.41
C LYS A 134 3.24 -17.71 -32.13
N GLU A 135 2.38 -18.70 -31.98
CA GLU A 135 2.52 -19.69 -30.91
C GLU A 135 3.90 -20.35 -30.98
N GLY A 136 4.55 -20.48 -29.83
CA GLY A 136 5.92 -20.98 -29.71
C GLY A 136 7.01 -19.90 -29.76
N ASP A 137 6.70 -18.65 -30.10
CA ASP A 137 7.66 -17.54 -29.96
C ASP A 137 8.03 -17.34 -28.47
N VAL A 138 9.33 -17.17 -28.19
CA VAL A 138 9.85 -16.99 -26.83
C VAL A 138 10.00 -15.50 -26.54
N LEU A 139 9.07 -14.92 -25.79
CA LEU A 139 9.14 -13.52 -25.38
C LEU A 139 10.20 -13.30 -24.29
N VAL A 140 10.97 -12.22 -24.42
CA VAL A 140 11.88 -11.74 -23.36
C VAL A 140 11.05 -11.01 -22.30
N LEU A 141 10.96 -11.61 -21.12
CA LEU A 141 10.22 -11.06 -19.98
C LEU A 141 11.14 -10.83 -18.78
N ALA A 142 10.74 -9.91 -17.90
CA ALA A 142 11.47 -9.66 -16.65
C ALA A 142 11.29 -10.84 -15.68
N ASN A 143 12.40 -11.47 -15.30
CA ASN A 143 12.43 -12.46 -14.22
C ASN A 143 12.21 -11.82 -12.85
N TYR A 144 12.68 -10.59 -12.69
CA TYR A 144 12.62 -9.81 -11.47
C TYR A 144 12.40 -8.34 -11.80
N LEU A 145 11.64 -7.66 -10.96
CA LEU A 145 11.41 -6.22 -11.03
C LEU A 145 12.12 -5.57 -9.86
N ASP A 146 12.87 -4.51 -10.16
CA ASP A 146 13.51 -3.69 -9.15
C ASP A 146 12.62 -2.50 -8.78
N TYR A 147 12.80 -1.99 -7.58
CA TYR A 147 12.06 -0.84 -7.10
C TYR A 147 12.76 -0.16 -5.92
N ALA A 148 12.52 1.14 -5.77
CA ALA A 148 12.85 1.92 -4.60
C ALA A 148 11.71 1.80 -3.56
N PRO A 149 11.86 0.97 -2.51
CA PRO A 149 10.86 0.85 -1.46
C PRO A 149 10.76 2.13 -0.63
N LEU A 150 9.70 2.24 0.17
CA LEU A 150 9.63 3.19 1.28
C LEU A 150 10.73 2.85 2.29
N SER A 151 11.57 3.82 2.63
CA SER A 151 12.41 3.73 3.83
C SER A 151 11.55 3.61 5.10
N LEU A 152 12.11 3.12 6.19
CA LEU A 152 11.42 3.02 7.49
C LEU A 152 10.77 4.36 7.91
N LYS A 153 11.46 5.49 7.72
CA LYS A 153 10.96 6.83 8.01
C LYS A 153 9.76 7.19 7.15
N GLU A 154 9.82 6.93 5.85
CA GLU A 154 8.71 7.19 4.92
C GLU A 154 7.52 6.26 5.19
N MET A 155 7.76 5.01 5.57
CA MET A 155 6.72 4.07 5.98
C MET A 155 6.00 4.55 7.25
N LYS A 156 6.75 4.97 8.29
CA LYS A 156 6.17 5.55 9.51
C LYS A 156 5.32 6.79 9.19
N LYS A 157 5.80 7.67 8.30
CA LYS A 157 5.03 8.82 7.79
C LYS A 157 3.74 8.39 7.10
N GLU A 158 3.80 7.47 6.14
CA GLU A 158 2.64 6.98 5.38
C GLU A 158 1.59 6.33 6.31
N ILE A 159 2.02 5.61 7.34
CA ILE A 159 1.13 5.05 8.37
C ILE A 159 0.36 6.17 9.07
N LEU A 160 1.04 7.22 9.53
CA LEU A 160 0.40 8.36 10.19
C LEU A 160 -0.56 9.09 9.26
N ASP A 161 -0.15 9.34 8.01
CA ASP A 161 -0.96 10.01 7.00
C ASP A 161 -2.23 9.22 6.65
N ARG A 162 -2.15 7.89 6.57
CA ARG A 162 -3.31 7.03 6.28
C ARG A 162 -4.29 6.92 7.43
N LEU A 163 -3.77 6.76 8.66
CA LEU A 163 -4.58 6.65 9.86
C LEU A 163 -5.24 7.98 10.22
N SER A 164 -4.52 9.11 10.09
CA SER A 164 -5.02 10.44 10.48
C SER A 164 -6.21 10.94 9.65
N ARG A 165 -6.40 10.40 8.43
CA ARG A 165 -7.59 10.64 7.61
C ARG A 165 -8.89 10.20 8.29
N ASP A 166 -8.81 9.27 9.23
CA ASP A 166 -9.93 8.94 10.11
C ASP A 166 -9.77 9.65 11.46
N TYR A 167 -10.62 10.65 11.67
CA TYR A 167 -10.62 11.47 12.88
C TYR A 167 -10.93 10.68 14.17
N ASN A 168 -11.44 9.45 14.05
CA ASN A 168 -11.79 8.63 15.22
C ASN A 168 -10.58 7.98 15.90
N PHE A 169 -9.39 8.00 15.29
CA PHE A 169 -8.17 7.58 15.95
C PHE A 169 -7.72 8.58 17.01
N CYS A 170 -7.46 8.06 18.20
CA CYS A 170 -6.83 8.76 19.30
C CYS A 170 -5.45 8.15 19.56
N VAL A 171 -4.50 8.97 19.98
CA VAL A 171 -3.16 8.56 20.41
C VAL A 171 -2.88 9.05 21.81
N LYS A 172 -2.10 8.25 22.54
CA LYS A 172 -1.41 8.67 23.77
C LYS A 172 0.05 8.83 23.41
N LEU A 173 0.61 9.99 23.72
CA LEU A 173 2.02 10.27 23.56
C LEU A 173 2.79 9.85 24.82
N ARG A 174 4.06 9.47 24.64
CA ARG A 174 5.01 9.26 25.74
C ARG A 174 5.08 10.52 26.61
N GLU A 175 5.26 10.31 27.91
CA GLU A 175 5.06 11.36 28.91
C GLU A 175 5.95 12.60 28.70
N ASP A 176 7.25 12.40 28.47
CA ASP A 176 8.20 13.51 28.31
C ASP A 176 7.90 14.37 27.08
N PHE A 177 7.64 13.70 25.94
CA PHE A 177 7.27 14.38 24.70
C PHE A 177 5.91 15.08 24.83
N ALA A 178 4.94 14.44 25.49
CA ALA A 178 3.63 15.04 25.75
C ALA A 178 3.73 16.31 26.59
N LYS A 179 4.56 16.30 27.65
CA LYS A 179 4.82 17.46 28.50
C LYS A 179 5.46 18.59 27.69
N GLY A 180 6.52 18.31 26.93
CA GLY A 180 7.19 19.30 26.08
C GLY A 180 6.26 19.92 25.03
N LEU A 181 5.43 19.10 24.37
CA LEU A 181 4.43 19.58 23.43
C LEU A 181 3.37 20.45 24.12
N TRP A 182 2.89 20.03 25.29
CA TRP A 182 1.93 20.80 26.09
C TRP A 182 2.48 22.17 26.51
N GLU A 183 3.73 22.25 26.97
CA GLU A 183 4.39 23.53 27.27
C GLU A 183 4.46 24.44 26.03
N SER A 184 4.78 23.88 24.87
CA SER A 184 4.82 24.61 23.60
C SER A 184 3.43 25.16 23.22
N ILE A 185 2.37 24.38 23.43
CA ILE A 185 0.97 24.81 23.22
C ILE A 185 0.59 25.95 24.17
N LYS A 186 0.97 25.86 25.45
CA LYS A 186 0.69 26.93 26.44
C LYS A 186 1.34 28.25 26.05
N ARG A 187 2.62 28.23 25.63
CA ARG A 187 3.35 29.43 25.21
C ARG A 187 2.67 30.17 24.04
N ARG A 188 1.97 29.47 23.16
CA ARG A 188 1.22 30.04 22.03
C ARG A 188 -0.26 30.28 22.30
N ARG A 189 -0.69 30.26 23.58
CA ARG A 189 -2.10 30.37 24.00
C ARG A 189 -2.96 29.24 23.43
N VAL A 190 -3.40 28.34 24.31
CA VAL A 190 -4.14 27.11 23.93
C VAL A 190 -5.35 27.38 23.02
N VAL A 191 -6.07 28.49 23.23
CA VAL A 191 -7.23 28.89 22.43
C VAL A 191 -6.88 29.19 20.97
N GLU A 192 -5.74 29.82 20.70
CA GLU A 192 -5.30 30.16 19.34
C GLU A 192 -4.86 28.90 18.60
N VAL A 193 -4.12 28.02 19.28
CA VAL A 193 -3.69 26.72 18.74
C VAL A 193 -4.90 25.85 18.42
N TRP A 194 -5.89 25.77 19.32
CA TRP A 194 -7.12 25.01 19.10
C TRP A 194 -7.91 25.52 17.90
N LYS A 195 -8.09 26.85 17.78
CA LYS A 195 -8.74 27.48 16.61
C LYS A 195 -8.00 27.16 15.31
N LYS A 196 -6.67 27.27 15.30
CA LYS A 196 -5.82 27.02 14.12
C LYS A 196 -5.89 25.57 13.65
N ILE A 197 -6.01 24.61 14.57
CA ILE A 197 -6.14 23.19 14.24
C ILE A 197 -7.52 22.85 13.68
N GLY A 198 -8.55 23.57 14.11
CA GLY A 198 -9.94 23.27 13.77
C GLY A 198 -10.37 21.90 14.29
N SER A 199 -10.05 21.60 15.56
CA SER A 199 -10.42 20.32 16.19
C SER A 199 -11.94 20.17 16.25
N LYS A 200 -12.44 18.96 15.94
CA LYS A 200 -13.86 18.61 16.11
C LYS A 200 -14.24 18.37 17.59
N ILE A 201 -13.27 18.41 18.50
CA ILE A 201 -13.52 18.34 19.94
C ILE A 201 -13.64 19.77 20.48
N GLY A 202 -14.63 20.00 21.33
CA GLY A 202 -14.83 21.30 21.97
C GLY A 202 -13.66 21.70 22.88
N TYR A 203 -13.41 23.00 23.00
CA TYR A 203 -12.23 23.58 23.65
C TYR A 203 -11.90 23.00 25.04
N ARG A 204 -12.89 22.89 25.95
CA ARG A 204 -12.67 22.31 27.30
C ARG A 204 -12.18 20.86 27.24
N GLY A 205 -12.83 20.03 26.42
CA GLY A 205 -12.43 18.63 26.26
C GLY A 205 -11.06 18.46 25.59
N VAL A 206 -10.69 19.39 24.71
CA VAL A 206 -9.35 19.44 24.12
C VAL A 206 -8.28 19.71 25.16
N ILE A 207 -8.46 20.73 26.01
CA ILE A 207 -7.50 21.07 27.07
C ILE A 207 -7.25 19.86 27.99
N ASP A 208 -8.31 19.24 28.50
CA ASP A 208 -8.20 18.10 29.42
C ASP A 208 -7.49 16.91 28.78
N SER A 209 -7.73 16.69 27.49
CA SER A 209 -7.12 15.62 26.72
C SER A 209 -5.63 15.90 26.46
N TRP A 210 -5.30 17.10 26.00
CA TRP A 210 -3.93 17.50 25.64
C TRP A 210 -3.02 17.54 26.87
N LYS A 211 -3.51 18.04 28.01
CA LYS A 211 -2.78 17.99 29.30
C LYS A 211 -2.39 16.56 29.69
N LYS A 212 -3.24 15.58 29.36
CA LYS A 212 -3.00 14.16 29.63
C LYS A 212 -2.17 13.46 28.54
N GLY A 213 -1.66 14.21 27.55
CA GLY A 213 -0.92 13.66 26.42
C GLY A 213 -1.79 12.85 25.45
N ILE A 214 -3.10 13.11 25.42
CA ILE A 214 -4.06 12.40 24.57
C ILE A 214 -4.55 13.33 23.47
N PHE A 215 -4.44 12.87 22.23
CA PHE A 215 -4.78 13.66 21.05
C PHE A 215 -5.61 12.83 20.07
N ARG A 216 -6.42 13.50 19.24
CA ARG A 216 -6.83 12.89 17.97
C ARG A 216 -5.59 12.83 17.08
N LEU A 217 -5.40 11.73 16.36
CA LEU A 217 -4.19 11.56 15.55
C LEU A 217 -4.05 12.71 14.52
N SER A 218 -5.15 13.09 13.87
CA SER A 218 -5.22 14.25 12.97
C SER A 218 -4.82 15.56 13.64
N ASP A 219 -5.32 15.83 14.85
CA ASP A 219 -4.96 17.04 15.61
C ASP A 219 -3.49 17.03 16.03
N TYR A 220 -2.97 15.85 16.41
CA TYR A 220 -1.56 15.66 16.74
C TYR A 220 -0.64 15.99 15.57
N LEU A 221 -0.92 15.48 14.36
CA LEU A 221 -0.09 15.79 13.20
C LEU A 221 -0.15 17.28 12.83
N LYS A 222 -1.32 17.92 12.95
CA LYS A 222 -1.46 19.38 12.76
C LYS A 222 -0.66 20.17 13.79
N LEU A 223 -0.63 19.71 15.06
CA LEU A 223 0.22 20.30 16.10
C LEU A 223 1.69 20.20 15.70
N CYS A 224 2.16 19.02 15.28
CA CYS A 224 3.52 18.84 14.80
C CYS A 224 3.86 19.83 13.68
N SER A 225 2.97 20.02 12.70
CA SER A 225 3.16 21.03 11.65
C SER A 225 3.20 22.47 12.19
N ILE A 226 2.34 22.85 13.14
CA ILE A 226 2.32 24.21 13.74
C ILE A 226 3.62 24.52 14.50
N PHE A 227 4.22 23.50 15.11
CA PHE A 227 5.45 23.59 15.88
C PHE A 227 6.69 23.18 15.09
N ASN A 228 6.60 23.05 13.77
CA ASN A 228 7.70 22.70 12.87
C ASN A 228 8.43 21.39 13.24
N LEU A 229 7.71 20.44 13.83
CA LEU A 229 8.21 19.09 14.04
C LEU A 229 8.06 18.32 12.71
N SER A 230 9.17 18.10 12.01
CA SER A 230 9.20 17.46 10.70
C SER A 230 9.75 16.03 10.72
N ASP A 231 10.34 15.60 11.83
CA ASP A 231 10.89 14.25 11.95
C ASP A 231 9.78 13.22 12.23
N TYR A 232 9.24 12.65 11.16
CA TYR A 232 8.16 11.66 11.23
C TYR A 232 8.53 10.40 11.99
N GLU A 233 9.81 10.03 12.05
CA GLU A 233 10.25 8.90 12.87
C GLU A 233 10.07 9.20 14.35
N GLN A 234 10.58 10.34 14.83
CA GLN A 234 10.38 10.80 16.20
C GLN A 234 8.88 10.99 16.52
N ILE A 235 8.10 11.60 15.62
CA ILE A 235 6.65 11.82 15.80
C ILE A 235 5.92 10.50 15.98
N TYR A 236 6.27 9.50 15.17
CA TYR A 236 5.69 8.16 15.25
C TYR A 236 6.12 7.43 16.52
N ASP A 237 7.40 7.44 16.87
CA ASP A 237 7.96 6.68 17.98
C ASP A 237 7.52 7.22 19.35
N ASN A 238 7.19 8.51 19.41
CA ASN A 238 6.57 9.13 20.59
C ASN A 238 5.09 8.81 20.79
N ILE A 239 4.41 8.16 19.84
CA ILE A 239 3.10 7.56 20.09
C ILE A 239 3.31 6.29 20.90
N GLU A 240 2.86 6.30 22.15
CA GLU A 240 2.88 5.17 23.06
C GLU A 240 1.87 4.11 22.59
N TYR A 241 0.60 4.49 22.47
CA TYR A 241 -0.44 3.62 21.94
C TYR A 241 -1.54 4.40 21.21
N ILE A 242 -2.24 3.70 20.33
CA ILE A 242 -3.37 4.19 19.54
C ILE A 242 -4.65 3.43 19.92
N TRP A 243 -5.81 4.11 19.85
CA TRP A 243 -7.10 3.46 19.98
C TRP A 243 -8.17 4.16 19.15
N TYR A 244 -9.26 3.44 18.87
CA TYR A 244 -10.38 3.95 18.10
C TYR A 244 -11.53 4.37 19.01
N ARG A 245 -12.05 5.58 18.81
CA ARG A 245 -13.17 6.14 19.58
C ARG A 245 -14.05 7.03 18.70
N ASN A 246 -15.27 6.58 18.44
CA ASN A 246 -16.24 7.35 17.66
C ASN A 246 -16.62 8.65 18.38
N LEU A 247 -16.83 9.69 17.60
CA LEU A 247 -17.62 10.85 18.01
C LEU A 247 -19.10 10.42 18.03
N GLY A 248 -19.75 10.48 19.20
CA GLY A 248 -21.20 10.34 19.29
C GLY A 248 -21.93 11.64 18.97
N LYS A 249 -23.27 11.63 19.10
CA LYS A 249 -24.12 12.82 18.88
C LYS A 249 -23.68 13.98 19.78
N LYS A 250 -23.71 15.21 19.25
CA LYS A 250 -23.29 16.45 19.94
C LYS A 250 -21.87 16.40 20.54
N GLY A 251 -20.94 15.66 19.93
CA GLY A 251 -19.53 15.63 20.37
C GLY A 251 -19.26 14.77 21.62
N LYS A 252 -20.27 14.07 22.18
CA LYS A 252 -20.06 13.12 23.28
C LYS A 252 -19.45 11.82 22.74
N SER A 253 -18.25 11.45 23.17
CA SER A 253 -17.55 10.26 22.65
C SER A 253 -18.19 8.95 23.11
N THR A 254 -18.18 7.91 22.27
CA THR A 254 -18.63 6.56 22.65
C THR A 254 -17.56 5.81 23.47
N LYS A 255 -17.90 4.62 23.99
CA LYS A 255 -16.93 3.71 24.62
C LYS A 255 -15.72 3.49 23.70
N SER A 256 -14.53 3.71 24.24
CA SER A 256 -13.25 3.48 23.54
C SER A 256 -13.08 2.00 23.19
N SER A 257 -12.48 1.73 22.04
CA SER A 257 -12.01 0.39 21.71
C SER A 257 -10.65 0.09 22.38
N LYS A 258 -10.09 -1.09 22.11
CA LYS A 258 -8.85 -1.56 22.74
C LYS A 258 -7.66 -0.68 22.33
N LYS A 259 -6.74 -0.46 23.26
CA LYS A 259 -5.47 0.21 23.00
C LYS A 259 -4.54 -0.77 22.27
N ILE A 260 -3.75 -0.26 21.33
CA ILE A 260 -2.80 -1.03 20.53
C ILE A 260 -1.50 -0.24 20.45
N PHE A 261 -0.38 -0.93 20.65
CA PHE A 261 0.94 -0.38 20.39
C PHE A 261 1.26 -0.58 18.91
N LEU A 262 1.83 0.45 18.29
CA LEU A 262 2.27 0.37 16.89
C LEU A 262 3.71 -0.15 16.85
N PRO A 263 4.07 -1.00 15.87
CA PRO A 263 5.44 -1.51 15.70
C PRO A 263 6.46 -0.38 15.59
N LYS A 264 7.59 -0.48 16.28
CA LYS A 264 8.66 0.53 16.32
C LYS A 264 9.95 0.04 15.65
N THR A 265 10.33 -1.22 15.90
CA THR A 265 11.54 -1.84 15.34
C THR A 265 11.27 -2.59 14.03
N LYS A 266 12.32 -2.89 13.26
CA LYS A 266 12.19 -3.67 12.02
C LYS A 266 11.59 -5.05 12.30
N GLU A 267 11.98 -5.69 13.39
CA GLU A 267 11.49 -7.01 13.82
C GLU A 267 10.00 -6.95 14.18
N GLU A 268 9.58 -5.92 14.93
CA GLU A 268 8.17 -5.70 15.23
C GLU A 268 7.34 -5.47 13.96
N PHE A 269 7.89 -4.76 12.96
CA PHE A 269 7.24 -4.60 11.66
C PHE A 269 7.14 -5.92 10.90
N LYS A 270 8.18 -6.74 10.87
CA LYS A 270 8.16 -8.08 10.25
C LYS A 270 7.04 -8.94 10.84
N GLU A 271 6.95 -9.00 12.17
CA GLU A 271 5.90 -9.75 12.87
C GLU A 271 4.49 -9.18 12.59
N PHE A 272 4.36 -7.86 12.59
CA PHE A 272 3.10 -7.19 12.24
C PHE A 272 2.65 -7.51 10.82
N PHE A 273 3.54 -7.40 9.83
CA PHE A 273 3.21 -7.67 8.43
C PHE A 273 2.88 -9.15 8.21
N TRP A 274 3.57 -10.07 8.89
CA TRP A 274 3.19 -11.48 8.89
C TRP A 274 1.76 -11.70 9.40
N LEU A 275 1.39 -11.10 10.54
CA LEU A 275 0.02 -11.17 11.08
C LEU A 275 -1.02 -10.58 10.11
N VAL A 276 -0.68 -9.47 9.44
CA VAL A 276 -1.56 -8.87 8.42
C VAL A 276 -1.73 -9.80 7.23
N GLY A 277 -0.66 -10.45 6.75
CA GLY A 277 -0.72 -11.45 5.69
C GLY A 277 -1.63 -12.62 6.03
N LEU A 278 -1.53 -13.13 7.26
CA LEU A 278 -2.39 -14.20 7.75
C LEU A 278 -3.87 -13.78 7.77
N LEU A 279 -4.16 -12.52 8.13
CA LEU A 279 -5.52 -11.95 8.05
C LEU A 279 -6.00 -11.79 6.60
N PHE A 280 -5.10 -11.57 5.65
CA PHE A 280 -5.42 -11.50 4.23
C PHE A 280 -5.86 -12.85 3.67
N GLY A 281 -5.37 -13.98 4.18
CA GLY A 281 -5.91 -15.32 3.87
C GLY A 281 -7.14 -15.68 4.71
N ASP A 282 -6.92 -15.97 6.00
CA ASP A 282 -7.93 -16.56 6.90
C ASP A 282 -8.68 -15.56 7.80
N GLY A 283 -8.47 -14.27 7.60
CA GLY A 283 -9.09 -13.23 8.43
C GLY A 283 -10.56 -12.94 8.12
N SER A 284 -11.32 -12.55 9.14
CA SER A 284 -12.62 -11.86 8.99
C SER A 284 -12.89 -10.90 10.15
N LYS A 285 -13.16 -9.62 9.83
CA LYS A 285 -13.37 -8.53 10.80
C LYS A 285 -12.29 -8.47 11.90
N ALA A 286 -11.01 -8.57 11.51
CA ALA A 286 -9.86 -8.63 12.42
C ALA A 286 -9.85 -9.83 13.40
N ASN A 287 -10.56 -10.90 13.08
CA ASN A 287 -10.42 -12.20 13.74
C ASN A 287 -9.78 -13.19 12.77
N LEU A 288 -9.06 -14.17 13.30
CA LEU A 288 -8.48 -15.26 12.54
C LEU A 288 -9.16 -16.59 12.88
N PHE A 289 -9.14 -17.50 11.92
CA PHE A 289 -9.72 -18.82 12.03
C PHE A 289 -8.66 -19.82 11.59
N SER A 290 -8.23 -20.70 12.49
CA SER A 290 -7.25 -21.73 12.16
C SER A 290 -7.35 -22.86 13.17
N SER A 291 -7.11 -24.10 12.74
CA SER A 291 -6.99 -25.26 13.61
C SER A 291 -5.56 -25.48 14.12
N ASP A 292 -4.56 -24.80 13.54
CA ASP A 292 -3.15 -25.02 13.82
C ASP A 292 -2.71 -24.38 15.16
N PRO A 293 -2.28 -25.18 16.15
CA PRO A 293 -1.79 -24.67 17.43
C PRO A 293 -0.53 -23.80 17.33
N GLU A 294 0.35 -24.04 16.35
CA GLU A 294 1.56 -23.25 16.15
C GLU A 294 1.21 -21.83 15.69
N ILE A 295 0.25 -21.72 14.76
CA ILE A 295 -0.32 -20.43 14.36
C ILE A 295 -0.96 -19.73 15.55
N HIS A 296 -1.69 -20.44 16.43
CA HIS A 296 -2.28 -19.83 17.62
C HIS A 296 -1.22 -19.23 18.53
N LYS A 297 -0.13 -19.97 18.79
CA LYS A 297 0.99 -19.52 19.63
C LYS A 297 1.66 -18.30 19.02
N LYS A 298 2.02 -18.35 17.74
CA LYS A 298 2.70 -17.25 17.06
C LYS A 298 1.82 -16.00 16.97
N VAL A 299 0.54 -16.13 16.64
CA VAL A 299 -0.40 -14.99 16.65
C VAL A 299 -0.53 -14.41 18.05
N LYS A 300 -0.63 -15.24 19.09
CA LYS A 300 -0.67 -14.77 20.48
C LYS A 300 0.58 -13.96 20.82
N ASP A 301 1.77 -14.48 20.49
CA ASP A 301 3.04 -13.81 20.73
C ASP A 301 3.08 -12.42 20.05
N VAL A 302 2.72 -12.32 18.77
CA VAL A 302 2.70 -11.03 18.06
C VAL A 302 1.69 -10.07 18.70
N VAL A 303 0.49 -10.55 19.03
CA VAL A 303 -0.58 -9.72 19.59
C VAL A 303 -0.23 -9.18 20.99
N GLU A 304 0.39 -10.01 21.83
CA GLU A 304 0.74 -9.65 23.21
C GLU A 304 2.07 -8.89 23.31
N LYS A 305 3.08 -9.24 22.51
CA LYS A 305 4.41 -8.61 22.59
C LYS A 305 4.53 -7.35 21.73
N VAL A 306 4.04 -7.40 20.49
CA VAL A 306 4.15 -6.28 19.52
C VAL A 306 2.99 -5.31 19.68
N LEU A 307 1.76 -5.82 19.54
CA LEU A 307 0.55 -4.98 19.59
C LEU A 307 0.12 -4.63 21.02
N LYS A 308 0.67 -5.34 22.02
CA LYS A 308 0.39 -5.19 23.46
C LYS A 308 -1.11 -5.04 23.75
N THR A 309 -1.90 -5.88 23.10
CA THR A 309 -3.35 -5.95 23.29
C THR A 309 -3.77 -7.36 23.67
N ASN A 310 -4.94 -7.48 24.29
CA ASN A 310 -5.53 -8.76 24.64
C ASN A 310 -5.85 -9.64 23.42
N PHE A 311 -5.35 -10.88 23.48
CA PHE A 311 -5.66 -12.01 22.61
C PHE A 311 -6.68 -12.95 23.28
N ILE A 312 -7.64 -13.48 22.52
CA ILE A 312 -8.63 -14.43 23.02
C ILE A 312 -8.79 -15.56 22.01
N LEU A 313 -8.46 -16.79 22.41
CA LEU A 313 -8.77 -18.00 21.65
C LEU A 313 -10.13 -18.55 22.10
N ARG A 314 -11.07 -18.68 21.16
CA ARG A 314 -12.37 -19.33 21.39
C ARG A 314 -12.43 -20.63 20.61
N LYS A 315 -12.53 -21.75 21.33
CA LYS A 315 -12.78 -23.07 20.76
C LYS A 315 -14.29 -23.31 20.64
N PHE A 316 -14.70 -24.01 19.60
CA PHE A 316 -16.08 -24.41 19.35
C PHE A 316 -16.08 -25.91 19.05
N ARG A 317 -17.20 -26.61 19.35
CA ARG A 317 -17.29 -28.06 19.15
C ARG A 317 -17.16 -28.45 17.67
N ASP A 318 -17.90 -27.74 16.80
CA ASP A 318 -18.03 -28.11 15.38
C ASP A 318 -17.47 -27.03 14.43
N ARG A 319 -16.58 -26.16 14.92
CA ARG A 319 -16.00 -25.06 14.13
C ARG A 319 -14.55 -24.84 14.48
N VAL A 320 -13.78 -24.42 13.48
CA VAL A 320 -12.38 -24.00 13.67
C VAL A 320 -12.26 -22.95 14.78
N PRO A 321 -11.23 -23.05 15.64
CA PRO A 321 -10.98 -22.06 16.67
C PRO A 321 -10.90 -20.64 16.10
N ARG A 322 -11.48 -19.69 16.84
CA ARG A 322 -11.45 -18.27 16.50
C ARG A 322 -10.50 -17.53 17.42
N MET A 323 -9.52 -16.87 16.84
CA MET A 323 -8.64 -15.93 17.52
C MET A 323 -9.19 -14.51 17.39
N LYS A 324 -9.47 -13.85 18.51
CA LYS A 324 -9.93 -12.45 18.57
C LYS A 324 -8.82 -11.55 19.09
N MET A 325 -8.59 -10.42 18.43
CA MET A 325 -7.54 -9.46 18.81
C MET A 325 -7.95 -8.02 18.48
N GLY A 326 -7.51 -7.07 19.32
CA GLY A 326 -7.49 -5.62 19.02
C GLY A 326 -8.82 -4.88 18.76
N GLY A 327 -9.95 -5.57 18.62
CA GLY A 327 -11.29 -4.98 18.48
C GLY A 327 -11.44 -4.04 17.28
N LYS A 328 -12.20 -2.95 17.46
CA LYS A 328 -12.41 -1.94 16.40
C LYS A 328 -11.12 -1.22 16.05
N THR A 329 -10.25 -0.96 17.03
CA THR A 329 -8.96 -0.30 16.77
C THR A 329 -8.17 -1.05 15.72
N PHE A 330 -7.97 -2.36 15.89
CA PHE A 330 -7.19 -3.13 14.91
C PHE A 330 -7.91 -3.23 13.57
N LEU A 331 -9.22 -3.48 13.57
CA LEU A 331 -10.01 -3.52 12.33
C LEU A 331 -9.90 -2.23 11.52
N PHE A 332 -9.98 -1.06 12.16
CA PHE A 332 -9.85 0.21 11.45
C PHE A 332 -8.39 0.52 11.06
N ILE A 333 -7.38 0.06 11.83
CA ILE A 333 -5.98 0.12 11.38
C ILE A 333 -5.83 -0.68 10.08
N LEU A 334 -6.33 -1.92 10.06
CA LEU A 334 -6.32 -2.76 8.86
C LEU A 334 -7.03 -2.09 7.68
N HIS A 335 -8.21 -1.52 7.95
CA HIS A 335 -9.00 -0.83 6.93
C HIS A 335 -8.30 0.40 6.35
N ARG A 336 -7.67 1.23 7.19
CA ARG A 336 -7.03 2.48 6.75
C ARG A 336 -5.66 2.28 6.14
N LEU A 337 -4.88 1.32 6.63
CA LEU A 337 -3.53 1.06 6.13
C LEU A 337 -3.54 0.19 4.88
N PHE A 338 -4.34 -0.88 4.89
CA PHE A 338 -4.27 -1.96 3.91
C PHE A 338 -5.51 -2.06 3.02
N ASP A 339 -6.43 -1.10 3.11
CA ASP A 339 -7.75 -1.14 2.45
C ASP A 339 -8.53 -2.43 2.78
N TYR A 340 -8.30 -2.99 3.98
CA TYR A 340 -8.96 -4.22 4.42
C TYR A 340 -10.49 -4.01 4.46
N PRO A 341 -11.29 -4.82 3.74
CA PRO A 341 -12.72 -4.58 3.65
C PRO A 341 -13.46 -4.82 4.96
N LEU A 342 -14.35 -3.88 5.33
CA LEU A 342 -15.22 -4.03 6.50
C LEU A 342 -16.39 -5.01 6.27
N LYS A 343 -16.73 -5.26 5.00
CA LYS A 343 -17.78 -6.17 4.56
C LYS A 343 -17.30 -6.96 3.35
N SER A 344 -17.74 -8.22 3.26
CA SER A 344 -17.49 -9.11 2.11
C SER A 344 -16.02 -9.17 1.69
N LYS A 345 -15.12 -9.39 2.66
CA LYS A 345 -13.65 -9.39 2.46
C LYS A 345 -13.23 -10.20 1.23
N ALA A 346 -13.66 -11.45 1.12
CA ALA A 346 -13.26 -12.34 0.02
C ALA A 346 -13.54 -11.78 -1.39
N ARG A 347 -14.55 -10.91 -1.57
CA ARG A 347 -14.88 -10.30 -2.87
C ARG A 347 -14.15 -8.98 -3.13
N ASN A 348 -13.73 -8.30 -2.08
CA ASN A 348 -13.27 -6.91 -2.14
C ASN A 348 -11.80 -6.72 -1.78
N LEU A 349 -11.14 -7.75 -1.25
CA LEU A 349 -9.75 -7.65 -0.81
C LEU A 349 -8.82 -7.39 -2.00
N ARG A 350 -7.95 -6.40 -1.85
CA ARG A 350 -6.93 -6.04 -2.83
C ARG A 350 -5.65 -5.65 -2.09
N ILE A 351 -4.51 -5.94 -2.69
CA ILE A 351 -3.22 -5.41 -2.23
C ILE A 351 -3.14 -3.96 -2.70
N ASN A 352 -3.00 -3.03 -1.76
CA ASN A 352 -2.95 -1.61 -2.07
C ASN A 352 -1.51 -1.11 -2.31
N SER A 353 -1.40 0.17 -2.69
CA SER A 353 -0.13 0.80 -2.98
C SER A 353 0.80 0.94 -1.76
N PHE A 354 0.31 0.79 -0.53
CA PHE A 354 1.18 0.80 0.64
C PHE A 354 2.00 -0.49 0.71
N VAL A 355 1.34 -1.65 0.59
CA VAL A 355 1.98 -2.96 0.60
C VAL A 355 2.94 -3.13 -0.58
N GLN A 356 2.56 -2.66 -1.77
CA GLN A 356 3.39 -2.74 -2.98
C GLN A 356 4.74 -2.01 -2.87
N ARG A 357 4.84 -1.04 -1.97
CA ARG A 357 6.04 -0.19 -1.80
C ARG A 357 6.87 -0.57 -0.57
N LEU A 358 6.52 -1.64 0.14
CA LEU A 358 7.27 -2.09 1.31
C LEU A 358 8.67 -2.59 0.91
N GLU A 359 9.64 -2.43 1.81
CA GLU A 359 10.93 -3.13 1.68
C GLU A 359 10.73 -4.64 1.56
N ARG A 360 11.62 -5.31 0.83
CA ARG A 360 11.48 -6.74 0.48
C ARG A 360 11.32 -7.63 1.70
N GLU A 361 12.00 -7.32 2.78
CA GLU A 361 11.89 -8.10 4.01
C GLU A 361 10.48 -8.03 4.62
N PHE A 362 9.86 -6.85 4.64
CA PHE A 362 8.49 -6.67 5.13
C PHE A 362 7.47 -7.29 4.18
N LEU A 363 7.67 -7.14 2.87
CA LEU A 363 6.83 -7.78 1.86
C LEU A 363 6.92 -9.31 1.96
N ALA A 364 8.11 -9.87 2.17
CA ALA A 364 8.32 -11.29 2.38
C ALA A 364 7.62 -11.79 3.65
N SER A 365 7.69 -11.05 4.75
CA SER A 365 6.92 -11.36 5.97
C SER A 365 5.41 -11.36 5.72
N PHE A 366 4.88 -10.35 5.01
CA PHE A 366 3.47 -10.30 4.61
C PHE A 366 3.08 -11.50 3.75
N LEU A 367 3.86 -11.82 2.72
CA LEU A 367 3.59 -12.97 1.85
C LEU A 367 3.65 -14.28 2.64
N ARG A 368 4.63 -14.46 3.53
CA ARG A 368 4.71 -15.63 4.41
C ARG A 368 3.42 -15.81 5.21
N GLY A 369 2.87 -14.73 5.77
CA GLY A 369 1.58 -14.78 6.44
C GLY A 369 0.43 -15.23 5.53
N CYS A 370 0.39 -14.76 4.28
CA CYS A 370 -0.62 -15.22 3.31
C CYS A 370 -0.47 -16.71 2.99
N PHE A 371 0.76 -17.19 2.81
CA PHE A 371 1.05 -18.61 2.56
C PHE A 371 0.78 -19.49 3.79
N ASP A 372 1.00 -19.00 5.01
CA ASP A 372 0.66 -19.74 6.23
C ASP A 372 -0.88 -19.89 6.42
N ALA A 373 -1.69 -19.06 5.75
CA ALA A 373 -3.15 -19.19 5.75
C ALA A 373 -3.66 -20.06 4.59
N ASP A 374 -3.34 -19.67 3.35
CA ASP A 374 -3.92 -20.26 2.14
C ASP A 374 -2.93 -21.16 1.37
N GLY A 375 -1.70 -21.34 1.86
CA GLY A 375 -0.66 -22.09 1.17
C GLY A 375 -0.91 -23.60 1.22
N GLY A 376 -0.78 -24.23 0.06
CA GLY A 376 -0.69 -25.68 -0.07
C GLY A 376 0.72 -26.07 -0.49
N VAL A 377 1.26 -27.13 0.11
CA VAL A 377 2.45 -27.82 -0.41
C VAL A 377 1.93 -29.06 -1.13
N GLU A 378 2.03 -29.06 -2.45
CA GLU A 378 1.81 -30.27 -3.25
C GLU A 378 3.01 -31.20 -3.03
N LYS A 379 2.73 -32.48 -2.76
CA LYS A 379 3.75 -33.50 -2.50
C LYS A 379 4.33 -34.06 -3.80
#